data_AF-A0A2V5YL06-F1
#
_entry.id   AF-A0A2V5YL06-F1
#
_cell.length_a   1.000
_cell.length_b   1.000
_cell.length_c   1.000
_cell.angle_alpha   90.00
_cell.angle_beta   90.00
_cell.angle_gamma   90.00
#
_symmetry.space_group_name_H-M   'P 1'
#
loop_
_entity.id
_entity.type
_entity.pdbx_description
1 polymer ?
#
loop_
_entity_poly.entity_id
_entity_poly.type
_entity_poly.pdbx_seq_one_letter_code
_entity_poly.pdbx_strand_id
1 'polypeptide(L)'
;MSITMKNPRFPALSFFSALLIGIGWTLIAIGILVLVLCAISLFSSSATDFGAVLTTAMTFGLASLALVLIGLFTVTGGESVRVFLAIEANTHAWTAVVKRPE
;
A
#
# COMPACT_ATOMS: atom_id res chain seq x y z
N MET A 1 13.15 -13.89 -4.46
CA MET A 1 12.55 -14.95 -3.61
C MET A 1 12.14 -14.30 -2.30
N SER A 2 10.89 -13.82 -2.19
CA SER A 2 10.41 -13.14 -0.99
C SER A 2 10.11 -14.20 0.07
N ILE A 3 10.92 -14.24 1.11
CA ILE A 3 10.65 -15.08 2.28
C ILE A 3 9.45 -14.45 2.97
N THR A 4 8.24 -14.95 2.69
CA THR A 4 7.07 -14.65 3.51
C THR A 4 7.38 -15.17 4.90
N MET A 5 7.84 -14.29 5.79
CA MET A 5 7.98 -14.57 7.22
C MET A 5 6.58 -14.80 7.78
N LYS A 6 6.05 -16.01 7.61
CA LYS A 6 4.83 -16.45 8.27
C LYS A 6 5.20 -16.65 9.73
N ASN A 7 4.80 -15.73 10.60
CA ASN A 7 4.85 -15.96 12.03
C ASN A 7 3.72 -16.97 12.37
N PRO A 8 4.05 -18.22 12.74
CA PRO A 8 3.05 -19.27 12.93
C PRO A 8 2.12 -18.99 14.12
N ARG A 9 2.49 -18.06 15.02
CA ARG A 9 1.66 -17.69 16.18
C ARG A 9 0.50 -16.76 15.84
N PHE A 10 0.68 -15.88 14.86
CA PHE A 10 -0.33 -14.90 14.47
C PHE A 10 -0.65 -14.99 12.97
N PRO A 11 -1.18 -16.15 12.51
CA PRO A 11 -1.41 -16.38 11.09
C PRO A 11 -2.44 -15.40 10.49
N ALA A 12 -3.48 -15.06 11.27
CA ALA A 12 -4.48 -14.08 10.85
C ALA A 12 -3.90 -12.68 10.67
N LEU A 13 -3.02 -12.24 11.58
CA LEU A 13 -2.37 -10.93 11.52
C LEU A 13 -1.36 -10.85 10.36
N SER A 14 -0.63 -11.94 10.13
CA SER A 14 0.29 -12.07 8.99
C SER A 14 -0.46 -12.03 7.65
N PHE A 15 -1.61 -12.72 7.55
CA PHE A 15 -2.47 -12.66 6.37
C PHE A 15 -3.06 -11.27 6.16
N PHE A 16 -3.59 -10.65 7.22
CA PHE A 16 -4.16 -9.30 7.16
C PHE A 16 -3.12 -8.27 6.71
N SER A 17 -1.90 -8.35 7.22
CA SER A 17 -0.78 -7.52 6.77
C SER A 17 -0.49 -7.69 5.27
N ALA A 18 -0.39 -8.93 4.78
CA ALA A 18 -0.15 -9.20 3.37
C ALA A 18 -1.30 -8.69 2.49
N LEU A 19 -2.55 -8.83 2.97
CA LEU A 19 -3.73 -8.31 2.30
C LEU A 19 -3.71 -6.78 2.21
N LEU A 20 -3.41 -6.09 3.31
CA LEU A 20 -3.28 -4.63 3.32
C LEU A 20 -2.21 -4.15 2.35
N ILE A 21 -1.04 -4.79 2.34
CA ILE A 21 0.03 -4.45 1.39
C ILE A 21 -0.44 -4.66 -0.05
N GLY A 22 -1.07 -5.80 -0.35
CA GLY A 22 -1.58 -6.11 -1.70
C GLY A 22 -2.64 -5.11 -2.17
N ILE A 23 -3.63 -4.81 -1.32
CA ILE A 23 -4.67 -3.80 -1.60
C ILE A 23 -4.03 -2.43 -1.80
N GLY A 24 -3.11 -2.03 -0.91
CA GLY A 24 -2.45 -0.75 -0.97
C GLY A 24 -1.67 -0.54 -2.27
N TRP A 25 -0.89 -1.53 -2.71
CA TRP A 25 -0.21 -1.48 -4.00
C TRP A 25 -1.18 -1.43 -5.19
N THR A 26 -2.30 -2.15 -5.12
CA THR A 26 -3.33 -2.13 -6.15
C THR A 26 -3.95 -0.73 -6.28
N LEU A 27 -4.26 -0.09 -5.15
CA LEU A 27 -4.78 1.28 -5.12
C LEU A 27 -3.78 2.30 -5.67
N ILE A 28 -2.49 2.17 -5.33
CA ILE A 28 -1.42 3.01 -5.87
C ILE A 28 -1.34 2.86 -7.39
N ALA A 29 -1.32 1.62 -7.90
CA ALA A 29 -1.22 1.36 -9.34
C ALA A 29 -2.42 1.95 -10.12
N ILE A 30 -3.64 1.75 -9.62
CA ILE A 30 -4.85 2.31 -10.23
C ILE A 30 -4.82 3.83 -10.19
N GLY A 31 -4.46 4.43 -9.04
CA GLY A 31 -4.39 5.89 -8.90
C GLY A 31 -3.36 6.52 -9.85
N ILE A 32 -2.17 5.94 -9.96
CA ILE A 32 -1.14 6.40 -10.92
C ILE A 32 -1.65 6.26 -12.37
N LEU A 33 -2.28 5.14 -12.71
CA LEU A 33 -2.81 4.94 -14.06
C LEU A 33 -3.83 6.02 -14.43
N VAL A 34 -4.76 6.36 -13.53
CA VAL A 34 -5.75 7.41 -13.75
C VAL A 34 -5.10 8.79 -13.85
N LEU A 35 -4.09 9.10 -13.04
CA LEU A 35 -3.33 10.34 -13.15
C LEU A 35 -2.66 10.48 -14.52
N VAL A 36 -2.05 9.41 -15.03
CA VAL A 36 -1.45 9.37 -16.37
C VAL A 36 -2.50 9.61 -17.44
N LEU A 37 -3.68 8.98 -17.35
CA LEU A 37 -4.78 9.20 -18.30
C LEU A 37 -5.31 10.64 -18.26
N CYS A 38 -5.38 11.26 -17.07
CA CYS A 38 -5.75 12.67 -16.92
C CYS A 38 -4.71 13.58 -17.58
N ALA A 39 -3.42 13.31 -17.37
CA ALA A 39 -2.34 14.06 -18.02
C ALA A 39 -2.40 13.94 -19.55
N ILE A 40 -2.54 12.72 -20.07
CA ILE A 40 -2.67 12.48 -21.53
C ILE A 40 -3.86 13.24 -22.09
N SER A 41 -5.01 13.21 -21.40
CA SER A 41 -6.23 13.92 -21.83
C SER A 41 -5.99 15.44 -21.90
N LEU A 42 -5.32 16.01 -20.91
CA LEU A 42 -4.97 17.44 -20.90
C LEU A 42 -4.05 17.81 -22.07
N PHE A 43 -2.98 17.03 -22.30
CA PHE A 43 -2.04 17.30 -23.39
C PHE A 43 -2.61 17.03 -24.79
N SER A 44 -3.66 16.22 -24.89
CA SER A 44 -4.31 15.89 -26.17
C SER A 44 -5.52 16.77 -26.47
N SER A 45 -5.89 17.68 -25.56
CA SER A 45 -7.09 18.50 -25.71
C SER A 45 -6.89 19.67 -26.67
N SER A 46 -7.94 19.97 -27.43
CA SER A 46 -8.01 21.12 -28.33
C SER A 46 -8.44 22.39 -27.56
N ALA A 47 -8.18 23.58 -28.13
CA ALA A 47 -8.56 24.85 -27.49
C ALA A 47 -10.09 24.99 -27.28
N THR A 48 -10.91 24.36 -28.12
CA THR A 48 -12.38 24.40 -28.02
C THR A 48 -12.93 23.56 -26.88
N ASP A 49 -12.26 22.46 -26.51
CA ASP A 49 -12.73 21.51 -25.49
C ASP A 49 -11.95 21.61 -24.17
N PHE A 50 -10.92 22.45 -24.12
CA PHE A 50 -9.97 22.54 -23.00
C PHE A 50 -10.65 22.75 -21.65
N GLY A 51 -11.65 23.63 -21.55
CA GLY A 51 -12.33 23.92 -20.28
C GLY A 51 -13.06 22.70 -19.69
N ALA A 52 -13.71 21.91 -20.53
CA ALA A 52 -14.40 20.69 -20.13
C ALA A 52 -13.40 19.56 -19.77
N VAL A 53 -12.36 19.40 -20.58
CA VAL A 53 -11.29 18.43 -20.32
C VAL A 53 -10.51 18.78 -19.04
N LEU A 54 -10.25 20.06 -18.79
CA LEU A 54 -9.58 20.52 -17.58
C LEU A 54 -10.39 20.19 -16.32
N THR A 55 -11.69 20.51 -16.33
CA THR A 55 -12.55 20.27 -15.17
C THR A 55 -12.63 18.77 -14.84
N THR A 56 -12.84 17.93 -15.86
CA THR A 56 -12.90 16.48 -15.68
C THR A 56 -11.56 15.90 -15.24
N ALA A 57 -10.45 16.29 -15.87
CA ALA A 57 -9.11 15.86 -15.49
C ALA A 57 -8.73 16.28 -14.06
N MET A 58 -9.17 17.46 -13.59
CA MET A 58 -8.93 17.90 -12.22
C MET A 58 -9.73 17.07 -11.21
N THR A 59 -11.00 16.76 -11.49
CA THR A 59 -11.82 15.91 -10.60
C THR A 59 -11.26 14.49 -10.51
N PHE A 60 -10.99 13.85 -11.65
CA PHE A 60 -10.42 12.51 -11.68
C PHE A 60 -8.98 12.48 -11.16
N GLY A 61 -8.19 13.52 -11.43
CA GLY A 61 -6.84 13.71 -10.91
C GLY A 61 -6.81 13.79 -9.38
N LEU A 62 -7.71 14.57 -8.78
CA LEU A 62 -7.80 14.68 -7.32
C LEU A 62 -8.25 13.36 -6.68
N ALA A 63 -9.28 12.72 -7.25
CA ALA A 63 -9.76 11.43 -6.75
C ALA A 63 -8.69 10.33 -6.85
N SER A 64 -7.92 10.32 -7.94
CA SER A 64 -6.83 9.36 -8.13
C SER A 64 -5.62 9.65 -7.25
N LEU A 65 -5.29 10.91 -6.99
CA LEU A 65 -4.31 11.28 -5.97
C LEU A 65 -4.73 10.76 -4.59
N ALA A 66 -6.01 10.90 -4.23
CA ALA A 66 -6.53 10.34 -2.99
C ALA A 66 -6.37 8.81 -2.94
N LEU A 67 -6.63 8.09 -4.03
CA LEU A 67 -6.39 6.64 -4.11
C LEU A 67 -4.93 6.28 -3.88
N VAL A 68 -3.98 7.02 -4.46
CA VAL A 68 -2.54 6.81 -4.23
C VAL A 68 -2.20 7.00 -2.75
N LEU A 69 -2.68 8.08 -2.14
CA LEU A 69 -2.42 8.36 -0.72
C LEU A 69 -3.02 7.29 0.20
N ILE A 70 -4.28 6.90 -0.03
CA ILE A 70 -4.93 5.81 0.71
C ILE A 70 -4.13 4.51 0.55
N GLY A 71 -3.68 4.21 -0.66
CA GLY A 71 -2.85 3.04 -0.93
C GLY A 71 -1.53 3.06 -0.16
N LEU A 72 -0.82 4.20 -0.13
CA LEU A 72 0.41 4.38 0.64
C LEU A 72 0.20 4.20 2.14
N PHE A 73 -0.87 4.78 2.70
CA PHE A 73 -1.22 4.56 4.11
C PHE A 73 -1.53 3.09 4.40
N THR A 74 -2.24 2.42 3.48
CA THR A 74 -2.59 1.00 3.62
C THR A 74 -1.34 0.10 3.59
N VAL A 75 -0.41 0.34 2.65
CA VAL A 75 0.89 -0.37 2.61
C VAL A 75 1.68 -0.13 3.90
N THR A 76 1.76 1.12 4.35
CA THR A 76 2.49 1.48 5.58
C THR A 76 1.90 0.80 6.81
N GLY A 77 0.56 0.76 6.92
CA GLY A 77 -0.13 0.02 7.98
C GLY A 77 0.17 -1.48 7.93
N GLY A 78 0.15 -2.09 6.74
CA GLY A 78 0.48 -3.50 6.56
C GLY A 78 1.93 -3.83 6.92
N GLU A 79 2.90 -3.01 6.50
CA GLU A 79 4.32 -3.16 6.85
C GLU A 79 4.57 -2.98 8.36
N SER A 80 3.85 -2.06 9.01
CA SER A 80 3.94 -1.86 10.46
C SER A 80 3.58 -3.15 11.23
N VAL A 81 2.57 -3.88 10.76
CA VAL A 81 2.21 -5.20 11.31
C VAL A 81 3.33 -6.23 11.10
N ARG A 82 4.02 -6.22 9.94
CA ARG A 82 5.16 -7.14 9.70
C ARG A 82 6.31 -6.88 10.65
N VAL A 83 6.62 -5.60 10.88
CA VAL A 83 7.66 -5.19 11.83
C VAL A 83 7.29 -5.65 13.24
N PHE A 84 6.05 -5.44 13.67
CA PHE A 84 5.58 -5.89 14.98
C PHE A 84 5.70 -7.42 15.15
N LEU A 85 5.29 -8.19 14.13
CA LEU A 85 5.41 -9.65 14.14
C LEU A 85 6.87 -10.13 14.14
N ALA A 86 7.78 -9.39 13.51
CA ALA A 86 9.21 -9.71 13.53
C ALA A 86 9.83 -9.43 14.91
N ILE A 87 9.45 -8.34 15.56
CA ILE A 87 9.87 -8.01 16.93
C ILE A 87 9.38 -9.10 17.91
N GLU A 88 8.12 -9.54 17.79
CA GLU A 88 7.59 -10.62 18.64
C GLU A 88 8.37 -11.92 18.45
N ALA A 89 8.61 -12.34 17.20
CA ALA A 89 9.35 -13.56 16.90
C ALA A 89 10.77 -13.53 17.47
N ASN A 90 11.48 -12.39 17.33
CA ASN A 90 12.82 -12.19 17.86
C ASN A 90 12.84 -12.18 19.40
N THR A 91 11.88 -11.50 20.02
CA THR A 91 11.76 -11.44 21.49
C THR A 91 11.49 -12.84 22.07
N HIS A 92 10.65 -13.62 21.40
CA HIS A 92 10.39 -14.99 21.82
C HIS A 92 11.62 -15.88 21.65
N ALA A 93 12.34 -15.79 20.53
CA ALA A 93 13.57 -16.54 20.32
C ALA A 93 14.60 -16.22 21.42
N TRP A 94 14.76 -14.93 21.76
CA TRP A 94 15.66 -14.50 22.82
C TRP A 94 15.26 -15.04 24.20
N THR A 95 13.98 -14.93 24.57
CA THR A 95 13.50 -15.46 25.86
C THR A 95 13.63 -16.98 25.97
N ALA A 96 13.51 -17.74 24.88
CA ALA A 96 13.73 -19.18 24.87
C ALA A 96 15.21 -19.57 25.10
N VAL A 97 16.16 -18.71 24.68
CA VAL A 97 17.59 -18.90 24.94
C VAL A 97 17.92 -18.54 26.39
N VAL A 98 17.43 -17.41 26.89
CA VAL A 98 17.70 -16.92 28.25
C VAL A 98 17.00 -17.77 29.32
N LYS A 99 15.84 -18.36 29.03
CA LYS A 99 15.11 -19.23 29.95
C LYS A 99 15.71 -20.63 30.11
N ARG A 100 16.82 -21.00 29.45
CA ARG A 100 17.51 -22.26 29.79
C ARG A 100 18.21 -22.07 31.13
N PRO A 101 17.68 -22.59 32.24
CA PRO A 101 18.43 -22.64 33.48
C PRO A 101 19.33 -23.88 33.39
N GLU A 102 20.48 -23.79 34.02
CA GLU A 102 21.21 -24.96 34.50
C GLU A 102 20.30 -25.83 35.40
#